data_AF-A0A7Y6PY76-F1
#
_entry.id   AF-A0A7Y6PY76-F1
#
_cell.length_a   1.000
_cell.length_b   1.000
_cell.length_c   1.000
_cell.angle_alpha   90.00
_cell.angle_beta   90.00
_cell.angle_gamma   90.00
#
_symmetry.space_group_name_H-M   'P 1'
#
loop_
_entity.id
_entity.type
_entity.pdbx_description
1 polymer ?
#
loop_
_entity_poly.entity_id
_entity_poly.type
_entity_poly.pdbx_seq_one_letter_code
_entity_poly.pdbx_strand_id
1 'polypeptide(L)'
;MHRTGGRVVAGDYDDSRRWVSHTVQTTGRKDAVMPGFEGSDAEWRGMLSCARNEYAGLPVDFVEKPPANGEYLLVFVGGSPTNMGMSRMWGWASAGSKEVVPHGVGFVFSADHKAKDRTIALCETLAHEVGHMIGLDHSTDCNDVMSTNAACRNRDYKHGRIRGFQSPNLAILASSLATWGRSAQDPTTRLADDAADKTQKVRANVPQQQKTPPAR
;
A
#
# COMPACT_ATOMS: atom_id res chain seq x y z
N MET A 1 0.06 -10.70 4.82
CA MET A 1 -0.33 -9.99 6.05
C MET A 1 0.58 -10.41 7.18
N HIS A 2 1.29 -9.46 7.79
CA HIS A 2 2.33 -9.74 8.77
C HIS A 2 1.97 -9.12 10.12
N ARG A 3 1.64 -9.97 11.10
CA ARG A 3 1.16 -9.56 12.44
C ARG A 3 2.19 -9.61 13.55
N THR A 4 3.35 -10.24 13.35
CA THR A 4 4.33 -10.45 14.42
C THR A 4 5.29 -9.26 14.61
N GLY A 5 5.19 -8.25 13.74
CA GLY A 5 6.12 -7.12 13.74
C GLY A 5 7.45 -7.47 13.08
N GLY A 6 8.37 -6.51 12.99
CA GLY A 6 9.64 -6.71 12.32
C GLY A 6 10.41 -5.42 12.07
N ARG A 7 11.62 -5.54 11.52
CA ARG A 7 12.43 -4.41 11.07
C ARG A 7 12.31 -4.28 9.56
N VAL A 8 11.79 -3.16 9.08
CA VAL A 8 11.73 -2.82 7.66
C VAL A 8 12.84 -1.83 7.35
N VAL A 9 13.67 -2.15 6.36
CA VAL A 9 14.82 -1.33 5.95
C VAL A 9 14.37 -0.35 4.86
N ALA A 10 14.86 0.89 4.93
CA ALA A 10 14.65 1.87 3.87
C ALA A 10 15.37 1.45 2.58
N GLY A 11 14.75 1.65 1.42
CA GLY A 11 15.39 1.48 0.13
C GLY A 11 14.78 2.38 -0.94
N ASP A 12 15.40 2.49 -2.11
CA ASP A 12 14.86 3.27 -3.23
C ASP A 12 13.75 2.51 -4.01
N TYR A 13 13.36 1.34 -3.50
CA TYR A 13 12.38 0.43 -4.06
C TYR A 13 11.73 -0.39 -2.94
N ASP A 14 10.62 -1.07 -3.25
CA ASP A 14 10.00 -2.04 -2.35
C ASP A 14 10.44 -3.47 -2.67
N ASP A 15 10.73 -4.26 -1.63
CA ASP A 15 10.93 -5.71 -1.72
C ASP A 15 10.29 -6.40 -0.53
N SER A 16 9.05 -6.83 -0.72
CA SER A 16 8.25 -7.61 0.23
C SER A 16 8.91 -8.90 0.71
N ARG A 17 9.92 -9.44 0.00
CA ARG A 17 10.66 -10.65 0.40
C ARG A 17 11.82 -10.36 1.34
N ARG A 18 12.35 -9.15 1.27
CA ARG A 18 13.52 -8.70 2.05
C ARG A 18 13.17 -7.63 3.08
N TRP A 19 11.90 -7.25 3.16
CA TRP A 19 11.41 -6.20 4.05
C TRP A 19 12.14 -4.88 3.78
N VAL A 20 12.29 -4.55 2.50
CA VAL A 20 12.80 -3.25 2.04
C VAL A 20 11.62 -2.41 1.60
N SER A 21 11.56 -1.15 1.99
CA SER A 21 10.47 -0.26 1.59
C SER A 21 10.92 1.16 1.22
N HIS A 22 10.43 1.63 0.09
CA HIS A 22 10.55 3.03 -0.34
C HIS A 22 9.79 3.97 0.58
N THR A 23 8.63 3.53 1.06
CA THR A 23 7.86 4.27 2.07
C THR A 23 8.67 4.58 3.33
N VAL A 24 9.53 3.67 3.80
CA VAL A 24 10.38 3.95 4.98
C VAL A 24 11.45 4.98 4.60
N GLN A 25 12.00 4.91 3.40
CA GLN A 25 13.00 5.86 2.88
C GLN A 25 12.44 7.29 2.80
N THR A 26 11.19 7.47 2.38
CA THR A 26 10.55 8.80 2.29
C THR A 26 10.33 9.47 3.65
N THR A 27 10.36 8.73 4.75
CA THR A 27 10.33 9.30 6.12
C THR A 27 11.68 9.88 6.57
N GLY A 28 12.75 9.72 5.78
CA GLY A 28 14.11 10.13 6.15
C GLY A 28 14.81 9.19 7.13
N ARG A 29 14.25 8.01 7.38
CA ARG A 29 14.81 6.99 8.28
C ARG A 29 15.59 5.94 7.51
N LYS A 30 16.52 5.27 8.19
CA LYS A 30 17.25 4.10 7.66
C LYS A 30 16.48 2.79 7.82
N ASP A 31 15.65 2.72 8.85
CA ASP A 31 14.77 1.60 9.13
C ASP A 31 13.61 2.02 10.04
N ALA A 32 12.58 1.17 10.07
CA ALA A 32 11.46 1.23 11.00
C ALA A 32 11.34 -0.12 11.72
N VAL A 33 11.29 -0.07 13.06
CA VAL A 33 11.00 -1.25 13.89
C VAL A 33 9.52 -1.21 14.24
N MET A 34 8.77 -2.13 13.65
CA MET A 34 7.32 -2.25 13.83
C MET A 34 7.02 -3.28 14.92
N PRO A 35 6.41 -2.89 16.04
CA PRO A 35 5.80 -3.83 16.98
C PRO A 35 4.76 -4.71 16.28
N GLY A 36 4.52 -5.90 16.84
CA GLY A 36 3.44 -6.78 16.38
C GLY A 36 2.05 -6.21 16.67
N PHE A 37 1.04 -6.85 16.08
CA PHE A 37 -0.36 -6.56 16.33
C PHE A 37 -0.72 -6.80 17.80
N GLU A 38 -1.22 -5.76 18.48
CA GLU A 38 -1.58 -5.80 19.91
C GLU A 38 -2.97 -6.41 20.19
N GLY A 39 -3.76 -6.67 19.13
CA GLY A 39 -5.12 -7.19 19.25
C GLY A 39 -5.19 -8.70 19.51
N SER A 40 -6.40 -9.18 19.80
CA SER A 40 -6.66 -10.62 19.97
C SER A 40 -6.67 -11.37 18.64
N ASP A 41 -6.51 -12.69 18.68
CA ASP A 41 -6.69 -13.54 17.48
C ASP A 41 -8.08 -13.45 16.85
N ALA A 42 -9.12 -13.23 17.68
CA ALA A 42 -10.48 -13.07 17.21
C ALA A 42 -10.64 -11.76 16.42
N GLU A 43 -10.08 -10.67 16.94
CA GLU A 43 -10.05 -9.37 16.26
C GLU A 43 -9.24 -9.43 14.98
N TRP A 44 -8.07 -10.07 15.01
CA TRP A 44 -7.23 -10.32 13.83
C TRP A 44 -8.01 -11.04 12.71
N ARG A 45 -8.69 -12.15 13.06
CA ARG A 45 -9.52 -12.89 12.09
C ARG A 45 -10.71 -12.07 11.60
N GLY A 46 -11.36 -11.30 12.48
CA GLY A 46 -12.48 -10.43 12.12
C GLY A 46 -12.05 -9.35 11.12
N MET A 47 -10.93 -8.68 11.40
CA MET A 47 -10.33 -7.68 10.52
C MET A 47 -9.99 -8.27 9.15
N LEU A 48 -9.28 -9.42 9.10
CA LEU A 48 -8.92 -10.07 7.84
C LEU A 48 -10.15 -10.57 7.07
N SER A 49 -11.15 -11.12 7.75
CA SER A 49 -12.40 -11.55 7.10
C SER A 49 -13.13 -10.37 6.48
N CYS A 50 -13.15 -9.23 7.18
CA CYS A 50 -13.76 -8.01 6.68
C CYS A 50 -12.99 -7.48 5.45
N ALA A 51 -11.65 -7.40 5.50
CA ALA A 51 -10.86 -6.96 4.35
C ALA A 51 -11.02 -7.87 3.13
N ARG A 52 -11.09 -9.20 3.32
CA ARG A 52 -11.39 -10.14 2.22
C ARG A 52 -12.74 -9.87 1.57
N ASN A 53 -13.75 -9.48 2.36
CA ASN A 53 -15.06 -9.14 1.81
C ASN A 53 -15.03 -7.85 0.98
N GLU A 54 -14.23 -6.84 1.34
CA GLU A 54 -14.08 -5.62 0.53
C GLU A 54 -13.51 -5.90 -0.87
N TYR A 55 -12.70 -6.96 -1.00
CA TYR A 55 -12.11 -7.42 -2.26
C TYR A 55 -12.84 -8.62 -2.88
N ALA A 56 -14.03 -8.98 -2.39
CA ALA A 56 -14.77 -10.13 -2.89
C ALA A 56 -15.08 -9.97 -4.39
N GLY A 57 -14.76 -11.00 -5.17
CA GLY A 57 -14.92 -11.00 -6.63
C GLY A 57 -13.70 -10.48 -7.41
N LEU A 58 -12.67 -9.99 -6.71
CA LEU A 58 -11.37 -9.67 -7.30
C LEU A 58 -10.39 -10.84 -7.06
N PRO A 59 -9.39 -11.04 -7.94
CA PRO A 59 -8.38 -12.09 -7.78
C PRO A 59 -7.30 -11.69 -6.75
N VAL A 60 -7.71 -11.40 -5.52
CA VAL A 60 -6.84 -10.99 -4.42
C VAL A 60 -7.01 -11.93 -3.23
N ASP A 61 -5.92 -12.58 -2.84
CA ASP A 61 -5.89 -13.44 -1.66
C ASP A 61 -5.13 -12.79 -0.50
N PHE A 62 -5.73 -12.85 0.68
CA PHE A 62 -5.12 -12.39 1.92
C PHE A 62 -4.55 -13.58 2.69
N VAL A 63 -3.22 -13.73 2.66
CA VAL A 63 -2.49 -14.80 3.35
C VAL A 63 -1.62 -14.25 4.49
N GLU A 64 -1.41 -15.06 5.52
CA GLU A 64 -0.57 -14.70 6.68
C GLU A 64 0.86 -15.25 6.57
N LYS A 65 1.04 -16.32 5.80
CA LYS A 65 2.36 -16.85 5.47
C LYS A 65 2.77 -16.33 4.09
N PRO A 66 4.00 -15.82 3.92
CA PRO A 66 4.50 -15.49 2.60
C PRO A 66 4.37 -16.69 1.66
N PRO A 67 3.88 -16.50 0.41
CA PRO A 67 3.84 -17.57 -0.56
C PRO A 67 5.27 -18.01 -0.90
N ALA A 68 5.45 -19.30 -1.19
CA ALA A 68 6.77 -19.87 -1.47
C ALA A 68 7.37 -19.34 -2.79
N ASN A 69 6.52 -18.96 -3.74
CA ASN A 69 6.90 -18.46 -5.06
C ASN A 69 5.98 -17.31 -5.47
N GLY A 70 6.40 -16.55 -6.47
CA GLY A 70 5.63 -15.45 -7.03
C GLY A 70 5.85 -14.13 -6.31
N GLU A 71 5.23 -13.08 -6.85
CA GLU A 71 5.21 -11.77 -6.23
C GLU A 71 4.05 -11.66 -5.25
N TYR A 72 4.25 -10.87 -4.21
CA TYR A 72 3.20 -10.56 -3.25
C TYR A 72 3.42 -9.17 -2.66
N LEU A 73 2.33 -8.56 -2.23
CA LEU A 73 2.33 -7.35 -1.44
C LEU A 73 2.46 -7.71 0.04
N LEU A 74 3.24 -6.95 0.79
CA LEU A 74 3.42 -7.16 2.22
C LEU A 74 2.77 -6.01 3.00
N VAL A 75 1.90 -6.34 3.94
CA VAL A 75 1.37 -5.35 4.88
C VAL A 75 1.74 -5.75 6.30
N PHE A 76 2.44 -4.86 6.99
CA PHE A 76 2.65 -4.92 8.42
C PHE A 76 1.42 -4.37 9.13
N VAL A 77 0.86 -5.12 10.06
CA VAL A 77 -0.24 -4.65 10.90
C VAL A 77 0.23 -4.70 12.34
N GLY A 78 0.43 -3.52 12.94
CA GLY A 78 1.13 -3.38 14.20
C GLY A 78 1.70 -1.98 14.40
N GLY A 79 2.19 -1.69 15.61
CA GLY A 79 2.87 -0.43 15.90
C GLY A 79 2.02 0.83 15.75
N SER A 80 2.73 1.96 15.69
CA SER A 80 2.23 3.34 15.56
C SER A 80 3.03 4.10 14.49
N PRO A 81 2.51 5.22 13.95
CA PRO A 81 3.23 6.07 13.00
C PRO A 81 4.55 6.61 13.56
N THR A 82 4.65 6.75 14.89
CA THR A 82 5.87 7.19 15.57
C THR A 82 7.03 6.20 15.41
N ASN A 83 6.76 4.91 15.16
CA ASN A 83 7.80 3.94 14.79
C ASN A 83 8.53 4.31 13.49
N MET A 84 7.85 5.08 12.63
CA MET A 84 8.35 5.64 11.38
C MET A 84 8.67 7.14 11.48
N GLY A 85 8.68 7.73 12.69
CA GLY A 85 8.94 9.16 12.87
C GLY A 85 7.80 10.09 12.44
N MET A 86 6.60 9.56 12.26
CA MET A 86 5.40 10.32 11.89
C MET A 86 4.54 10.63 13.12
N SER A 87 3.73 11.69 13.03
CA SER A 87 2.94 12.17 14.18
C SER A 87 1.58 11.49 14.32
N ARG A 88 0.75 11.49 13.27
CA ARG A 88 -0.59 10.93 13.29
C ARG A 88 -1.01 10.40 11.93
N MET A 89 -1.34 9.12 11.90
CA MET A 89 -1.76 8.41 10.71
C MET A 89 -2.34 7.04 11.08
N TRP A 90 -3.17 6.45 10.24
CA TRP A 90 -3.75 5.12 10.50
C TRP A 90 -3.09 4.03 9.67
N GLY A 91 -2.67 4.35 8.46
CA GLY A 91 -1.87 3.47 7.62
C GLY A 91 -1.06 4.29 6.64
N TRP A 92 -0.08 3.64 6.03
CA TRP A 92 0.74 4.21 4.98
C TRP A 92 1.28 3.06 4.12
N ALA A 93 1.17 3.19 2.81
CA ALA A 93 1.66 2.17 1.90
C ALA A 93 2.34 2.76 0.67
N SER A 94 3.12 1.91 0.00
CA SER A 94 3.50 2.17 -1.37
C SER A 94 2.26 2.41 -2.23
N ALA A 95 2.30 3.43 -3.07
CA ALA A 95 1.17 3.82 -3.91
C ALA A 95 1.57 3.76 -5.39
N GLY A 96 0.80 3.01 -6.16
CA GLY A 96 0.90 2.97 -7.63
C GLY A 96 -0.08 3.95 -8.25
N SER A 97 0.13 4.30 -9.53
CA SER A 97 -0.81 5.13 -10.29
C SER A 97 -1.50 4.27 -11.35
N LYS A 98 -2.66 3.71 -11.00
CA LYS A 98 -3.44 2.79 -11.86
C LYS A 98 -2.70 1.51 -12.26
N GLU A 99 -1.74 1.11 -11.44
CA GLU A 99 -0.98 -0.12 -11.58
C GLU A 99 -0.64 -0.69 -10.21
N VAL A 100 -0.43 -2.01 -10.14
CA VAL A 100 0.06 -2.66 -8.92
C VAL A 100 1.51 -2.26 -8.69
N VAL A 101 1.87 -1.87 -7.47
CA VAL A 101 3.26 -1.68 -7.06
C VAL A 101 3.90 -3.06 -6.85
N PRO A 102 4.81 -3.52 -7.73
CA PRO A 102 5.43 -4.83 -7.56
C PRO A 102 6.17 -4.87 -6.23
N HIS A 103 5.98 -5.96 -5.48
CA HIS A 103 6.58 -6.14 -4.15
C HIS A 103 6.25 -5.06 -3.11
N GLY A 104 5.19 -4.28 -3.33
CA GLY A 104 4.80 -3.16 -2.47
C GLY A 104 4.72 -3.52 -0.98
N VAL A 105 5.07 -2.54 -0.14
CA VAL A 105 5.06 -2.67 1.33
C VAL A 105 4.16 -1.62 1.94
N GLY A 106 3.20 -2.07 2.76
CA GLY A 106 2.26 -1.24 3.48
C GLY A 106 2.31 -1.42 4.99
N PHE A 107 1.76 -0.46 5.71
CA PHE A 107 1.72 -0.40 7.16
C PHE A 107 0.31 0.00 7.62
N VAL A 108 -0.25 -0.76 8.56
CA VAL A 108 -1.48 -0.43 9.27
C VAL A 108 -1.13 -0.29 10.74
N PHE A 109 -1.17 0.94 11.25
CA PHE A 109 -0.74 1.31 12.58
C PHE A 109 -1.82 0.98 13.62
N SER A 110 -1.83 -0.27 14.08
CA SER A 110 -2.92 -0.77 14.92
C SER A 110 -2.97 -0.15 16.32
N ALA A 111 -1.84 0.33 16.84
CA ALA A 111 -1.77 0.91 18.18
C ALA A 111 -2.59 2.20 18.30
N ASP A 112 -2.77 2.93 17.20
CA ASP A 112 -3.45 4.22 17.18
C ASP A 112 -4.96 4.12 16.87
N HIS A 113 -5.43 2.91 16.55
CA HIS A 113 -6.85 2.65 16.32
C HIS A 113 -7.58 2.49 17.66
N LYS A 114 -8.21 3.58 18.14
CA LYS A 114 -8.99 3.63 19.40
C LYS A 114 -10.50 3.76 19.19
N ALA A 115 -11.00 3.43 18.00
CA ALA A 115 -12.43 3.47 17.68
C ALA A 115 -13.25 2.45 18.51
N LYS A 116 -14.54 2.74 18.72
CA LYS A 116 -15.48 1.84 19.42
C LYS A 116 -15.58 0.47 18.73
N ASP A 117 -15.61 0.47 17.40
CA ASP A 117 -15.50 -0.75 16.58
C ASP A 117 -14.11 -0.80 15.92
N ARG A 118 -13.10 -1.08 16.74
CA ARG A 118 -11.69 -1.13 16.31
C ARG A 118 -11.46 -2.15 15.19
N THR A 119 -12.17 -3.29 15.21
CA THR A 119 -12.07 -4.33 14.19
C THR A 119 -12.44 -3.78 12.81
N ILE A 120 -13.54 -3.03 12.71
CA ILE A 120 -13.96 -2.42 11.45
C ILE A 120 -13.01 -1.29 11.04
N ALA A 121 -12.60 -0.42 11.97
CA ALA A 121 -11.67 0.65 11.63
C ALA A 121 -10.32 0.13 11.09
N LEU A 122 -9.81 -0.98 11.66
CA LEU A 122 -8.62 -1.67 11.17
C LEU A 122 -8.86 -2.33 9.81
N CYS A 123 -10.04 -2.93 9.59
CA CYS A 123 -10.41 -3.52 8.31
C CYS A 123 -10.42 -2.47 7.20
N GLU A 124 -11.09 -1.34 7.43
CA GLU A 124 -11.19 -0.25 6.47
C GLU A 124 -9.81 0.33 6.13
N THR A 125 -8.97 0.56 7.15
CA THR A 125 -7.59 1.01 6.93
C THR A 125 -6.76 -0.03 6.17
N LEU A 126 -6.86 -1.31 6.52
CA LEU A 126 -6.17 -2.37 5.79
C LEU A 126 -6.59 -2.42 4.32
N ALA A 127 -7.88 -2.36 4.06
CA ALA A 127 -8.41 -2.38 2.69
C ALA A 127 -7.96 -1.14 1.90
N HIS A 128 -7.93 0.03 2.53
CA HIS A 128 -7.46 1.29 1.97
C HIS A 128 -5.98 1.22 1.55
N GLU A 129 -5.10 0.80 2.44
CA GLU A 129 -3.66 0.70 2.16
C GLU A 129 -3.34 -0.34 1.08
N VAL A 130 -4.06 -1.47 1.05
CA VAL A 130 -3.97 -2.45 -0.05
C VAL A 130 -4.42 -1.82 -1.38
N GLY A 131 -5.43 -0.94 -1.34
CA GLY A 131 -5.93 -0.25 -2.52
C GLY A 131 -4.86 0.61 -3.18
N HIS A 132 -4.10 1.37 -2.40
CA HIS A 132 -2.96 2.15 -2.89
C HIS A 132 -1.90 1.28 -3.59
N MET A 133 -1.55 0.15 -3.01
CA MET A 133 -0.58 -0.78 -3.63
C MET A 133 -1.11 -1.44 -4.91
N ILE A 134 -2.43 -1.45 -5.13
CA ILE A 134 -3.06 -1.97 -6.36
C ILE A 134 -3.37 -0.82 -7.35
N GLY A 135 -2.91 0.40 -7.05
CA GLY A 135 -2.94 1.53 -7.97
C GLY A 135 -4.13 2.47 -7.79
N LEU A 136 -4.84 2.38 -6.67
CA LEU A 136 -5.90 3.33 -6.36
C LEU A 136 -5.36 4.61 -5.74
N ASP A 137 -5.92 5.72 -6.20
CA ASP A 137 -5.82 7.01 -5.53
C ASP A 137 -7.02 7.19 -4.59
N HIS A 138 -6.96 8.23 -3.80
CA HIS A 138 -8.02 8.64 -2.92
C HIS A 138 -9.32 8.97 -3.66
N SER A 139 -10.44 8.67 -2.99
CA SER A 139 -11.78 9.09 -3.40
C SER A 139 -12.32 10.18 -2.47
N THR A 140 -13.22 11.01 -2.99
CA THR A 140 -14.01 11.95 -2.18
C THR A 140 -15.39 11.40 -1.80
N ASP A 141 -15.78 10.23 -2.32
CA ASP A 141 -17.03 9.56 -1.95
C ASP A 141 -16.92 9.00 -0.54
N CYS A 142 -17.89 9.29 0.34
CA CYS A 142 -17.92 8.77 1.70
C CYS A 142 -18.11 7.24 1.77
N ASN A 143 -18.66 6.63 0.72
CA ASN A 143 -18.95 5.20 0.71
C ASN A 143 -17.80 4.36 0.14
N ASP A 144 -16.76 4.99 -0.38
CA ASP A 144 -15.61 4.32 -0.99
C ASP A 144 -14.56 3.96 0.06
N VAL A 145 -14.00 2.76 -0.03
CA VAL A 145 -12.86 2.31 0.81
C VAL A 145 -11.69 3.31 0.74
N MET A 146 -11.48 3.95 -0.42
CA MET A 146 -10.43 4.95 -0.65
C MET A 146 -10.80 6.36 -0.19
N SER A 147 -11.90 6.55 0.55
CA SER A 147 -12.32 7.88 0.99
C SER A 147 -11.30 8.59 1.88
N THR A 148 -10.89 9.81 1.52
CA THR A 148 -10.06 10.68 2.39
C THR A 148 -10.86 11.55 3.33
N ASN A 149 -12.18 11.61 3.14
CA ASN A 149 -12.98 12.60 3.81
C ASN A 149 -13.14 12.25 5.30
N ALA A 150 -12.39 12.95 6.14
CA ALA A 150 -12.40 12.79 7.59
C ALA A 150 -13.79 13.01 8.21
N ALA A 151 -14.65 13.82 7.57
CA ALA A 151 -16.02 14.01 8.00
C ALA A 151 -16.91 12.78 7.73
N CYS A 152 -16.49 11.86 6.86
CA CYS A 152 -17.12 10.53 6.72
C CYS A 152 -16.64 9.57 7.83
N ARG A 153 -15.36 9.70 8.24
CA ARG A 153 -14.71 8.84 9.26
C ARG A 153 -15.15 9.13 10.70
N ASN A 154 -15.61 10.35 11.00
CA ASN A 154 -16.11 10.76 12.33
C ASN A 154 -17.60 10.44 12.59
N ARG A 155 -18.24 9.63 11.74
CA ARG A 155 -19.70 9.43 11.81
C ARG A 155 -20.05 8.23 12.66
N ASP A 156 -20.75 8.47 13.76
CA ASP A 156 -21.62 7.50 14.42
C ASP A 156 -22.65 6.97 13.39
N TYR A 157 -22.30 5.92 12.62
CA TYR A 157 -23.09 5.01 11.76
C TYR A 157 -24.26 5.54 10.88
N LYS A 158 -24.72 6.79 11.01
CA LYS A 158 -25.96 7.33 10.42
C LYS A 158 -25.85 7.64 8.94
N HIS A 159 -24.66 7.61 8.35
CA HIS A 159 -24.45 7.90 6.92
C HIS A 159 -24.00 6.69 6.11
N GLY A 160 -24.16 5.48 6.66
CA GLY A 160 -23.76 4.23 5.99
C GLY A 160 -22.29 3.89 6.25
N ARG A 161 -22.05 2.61 6.47
CA ARG A 161 -20.71 2.00 6.48
C ARG A 161 -20.08 2.17 5.09
N ILE A 162 -18.75 2.15 5.01
CA ILE A 162 -18.06 1.95 3.72
C ILE A 162 -18.71 0.77 3.00
N ARG A 163 -19.01 0.92 1.70
CA ARG A 163 -19.77 -0.06 0.90
C ARG A 163 -18.89 -0.67 -0.19
N GLY A 164 -17.65 -1.00 0.15
CA GLY A 164 -16.66 -1.43 -0.85
C GLY A 164 -16.15 -0.31 -1.74
N PHE A 165 -15.35 -0.71 -2.72
CA PHE A 165 -14.83 0.18 -3.75
C PHE A 165 -15.96 0.67 -4.65
N GLN A 166 -16.08 1.99 -4.79
CA GLN A 166 -17.05 2.60 -5.70
C GLN A 166 -16.41 2.84 -7.07
N SER A 167 -17.23 3.22 -8.05
CA SER A 167 -16.70 3.73 -9.32
C SER A 167 -16.04 5.10 -9.11
N PRO A 168 -14.89 5.41 -9.72
CA PRO A 168 -14.18 4.59 -10.73
C PRO A 168 -13.18 3.58 -10.17
N ASN A 169 -12.95 3.54 -8.86
CA ASN A 169 -11.92 2.70 -8.22
C ASN A 169 -12.09 1.21 -8.52
N LEU A 170 -13.31 0.69 -8.53
CA LEU A 170 -13.55 -0.72 -8.86
C LEU A 170 -13.05 -1.10 -10.27
N ALA A 171 -13.18 -0.20 -11.25
CA ALA A 171 -12.68 -0.43 -12.61
C ALA A 171 -11.14 -0.39 -12.66
N ILE A 172 -10.52 0.51 -11.90
CA ILE A 172 -9.06 0.61 -11.79
C ILE A 172 -8.49 -0.64 -11.12
N LEU A 173 -9.11 -1.15 -10.04
CA LEU A 173 -8.71 -2.41 -9.40
C LEU A 173 -8.71 -3.57 -10.39
N ALA A 174 -9.83 -3.76 -11.09
CA ALA A 174 -9.96 -4.85 -12.06
C ALA A 174 -8.90 -4.77 -13.17
N SER A 175 -8.66 -3.58 -13.71
CA SER A 175 -7.64 -3.35 -14.75
C SER A 175 -6.21 -3.60 -14.25
N SER A 176 -5.88 -3.08 -13.07
CA SER A 176 -4.53 -3.17 -12.48
C SER A 176 -4.19 -4.63 -12.15
N LEU A 177 -5.12 -5.36 -11.53
CA LEU A 177 -4.95 -6.77 -11.20
C LEU A 177 -4.86 -7.66 -12.44
N ALA A 178 -5.68 -7.40 -13.46
CA ALA A 178 -5.61 -8.14 -14.72
C ALA A 178 -4.26 -7.95 -15.42
N THR A 179 -3.71 -6.74 -15.39
CA THR A 179 -2.38 -6.43 -15.94
C THR A 179 -1.28 -7.13 -15.15
N TRP A 180 -1.30 -7.01 -13.83
CA TRP A 180 -0.31 -7.65 -12.96
C TRP A 180 -0.30 -9.17 -13.09
N GLY A 181 -1.49 -9.80 -13.16
CA GLY A 181 -1.62 -11.25 -13.35
C GLY A 181 -1.01 -11.75 -14.66
N ARG A 182 -1.07 -10.96 -15.74
CA ARG A 182 -0.40 -11.30 -17.02
C ARG A 182 1.12 -11.19 -16.90
N SER A 183 1.63 -10.10 -16.33
CA SER A 183 3.08 -9.89 -16.14
C SER A 183 3.70 -10.93 -15.22
N ALA A 184 2.96 -11.45 -14.24
CA ALA A 184 3.43 -12.51 -13.35
C ALA A 184 3.58 -13.88 -14.07
N GLN A 185 2.87 -14.10 -15.18
CA GLN A 185 2.91 -15.34 -15.94
C GLN A 185 3.99 -15.35 -17.03
N ASP A 186 4.46 -14.17 -17.48
CA ASP A 186 5.51 -14.04 -18.50
C ASP A 186 6.72 -13.24 -17.99
N PRO A 187 7.74 -13.91 -17.40
CA PRO A 187 8.92 -13.24 -16.87
C PRO A 187 9.80 -12.59 -17.95
N THR A 188 9.61 -12.89 -19.24
CA THR A 188 10.43 -12.31 -20.31
C THR A 188 10.03 -10.87 -20.64
N THR A 189 8.77 -10.50 -20.42
CA THR A 189 8.27 -9.13 -20.61
C THR A 189 8.83 -8.15 -19.57
N ARG A 190 8.98 -8.59 -18.31
CA ARG A 190 9.50 -7.72 -17.22
C ARG A 190 10.93 -7.25 -17.40
N LEU A 191 11.82 -8.12 -17.89
CA LEU A 191 13.22 -7.74 -18.10
C LEU A 191 13.36 -6.64 -19.16
N ALA A 192 12.42 -6.56 -20.11
CA ALA A 192 12.39 -5.50 -21.11
C ALA A 192 11.90 -4.17 -20.52
N ASP A 193 10.88 -4.19 -19.67
CA ASP A 193 10.32 -2.98 -19.03
C ASP A 193 11.30 -2.35 -18.03
N ASP A 194 11.95 -3.17 -17.18
CA ASP A 194 12.97 -2.71 -16.23
C ASP A 194 14.21 -2.11 -16.93
N ALA A 195 14.58 -2.67 -18.09
CA ALA A 195 15.67 -2.14 -18.91
C ALA A 195 15.28 -0.81 -19.58
N ALA A 196 14.02 -0.66 -19.99
CA ALA A 196 13.49 0.57 -20.59
C ALA A 196 13.43 1.73 -19.58
N ASP A 197 12.92 1.52 -18.36
CA ASP A 197 12.86 2.57 -17.32
C ASP A 197 14.26 3.06 -16.91
N LYS A 198 15.22 2.13 -16.74
CA LYS A 198 16.62 2.50 -16.46
C LYS A 198 17.23 3.34 -17.59
N THR A 199 16.92 3.01 -18.84
CA THR A 199 17.44 3.77 -19.99
C THR A 199 16.85 5.18 -20.07
N GLN A 200 15.57 5.34 -19.68
CA GLN A 200 14.90 6.64 -19.67
C GLN A 200 15.40 7.55 -18.54
N LYS A 201 15.65 7.01 -17.33
CA LYS A 201 16.25 7.77 -16.21
C LYS A 201 17.69 8.21 -16.48
N VAL A 202 18.49 7.41 -17.20
CA VAL A 202 19.85 7.82 -17.62
C VAL A 202 19.82 9.00 -18.59
N ARG A 203 18.84 9.07 -19.50
CA ARG A 203 18.72 10.18 -20.47
C ARG A 203 18.30 11.49 -19.81
N ALA A 204 17.54 11.45 -18.72
CA ALA A 204 17.10 12.64 -18.00
C ALA A 204 18.22 13.33 -17.18
N ASN A 205 19.31 12.62 -16.87
CA ASN A 205 20.42 13.12 -16.07
C ASN A 205 21.67 13.54 -16.87
N VAL A 206 21.57 13.70 -18.20
CA VAL A 206 22.65 14.28 -18.98
C VAL A 206 22.71 15.79 -18.70
N PRO A 207 23.81 16.34 -18.12
CA PRO A 207 23.92 17.77 -17.87
C PRO A 207 23.84 18.52 -19.20
N GLN A 208 22.87 19.43 -19.34
CA GLN A 208 22.85 20.35 -20.46
C GLN A 208 24.10 21.24 -20.36
N GLN A 209 25.05 21.04 -21.29
CA GLN A 209 26.17 21.94 -21.45
C GLN A 209 25.63 23.35 -21.70
N GLN A 210 25.82 24.24 -20.72
CA GLN A 210 25.52 25.65 -20.87
C GLN A 210 26.39 26.23 -21.98
N LYS A 211 25.76 26.61 -23.09
CA LYS A 211 26.42 27.36 -24.15
C LYS A 211 26.77 28.74 -23.61
N THR A 212 28.06 29.02 -23.48
CA THR A 212 28.57 30.36 -23.19
C THR A 212 28.19 31.31 -24.33
N PRO A 213 27.63 32.50 -24.05
CA PRO A 213 27.32 33.48 -25.08
C PRO A 213 28.62 34.08 -25.66
N PRO A 214 28.61 34.48 -26.95
CA PRO A 214 29.77 35.08 -27.60
C PRO A 214 30.08 36.46 -27.00
N ALA A 215 31.38 36.71 -26.78
CA ALA A 215 31.89 37.99 -26.32
C ALA A 215 31.65 39.09 -27.38
N ARG A 216 31.29 40.28 -26.91
CA ARG A 216 31.19 41.51 -27.70
C ARG A 216 32.51 42.28 -27.66
#